data_AF-A0A1G3VCG1-F1
#
_entry.id   AF-A0A1G3VCG1-F1
#
_cell.length_a   1.000
_cell.length_b   1.000
_cell.length_c   1.000
_cell.angle_alpha   90.00
_cell.angle_beta   90.00
_cell.angle_gamma   90.00
#
_symmetry.space_group_name_H-M   'P 1'
#
loop_
_entity.id
_entity.type
_entity.pdbx_description
1 polymer ?
#
loop_
_entity_poly.entity_id
_entity_poly.type
_entity_poly.pdbx_seq_one_letter_code
_entity_poly.pdbx_strand_id
1 'polypeptide(L)'
;MEEAENDTSNRVDELAGVGMARDSQGNRAVVGGAYGKVASHATTTAKWTFLVYMAGDNNLDGAALRDIEEMARAGSTKDVNILVQLDRIEDNLTRRFRITQGGGFKKDCLESFGDTNTGDPQILYEFVKWALDNYPADRYALILWNHGSGWWEDAKSRAAGPAAKKPRRRPRPLDRQKLPPLLQRERRDGHPVRP
;
A
#
# COMPACT_ATOMS: atom_id res chain seq x y z
N MET A 1 51.75 13.33 40.03
CA MET A 1 51.10 12.88 38.78
C MET A 1 50.03 11.90 39.23
N GLU A 2 48.87 12.50 39.47
CA GLU A 2 47.61 12.01 40.06
C GLU A 2 46.99 10.96 39.12
N GLU A 3 46.92 9.70 39.53
CA GLU A 3 45.83 9.00 40.24
C GLU A 3 44.47 8.95 39.50
N ALA A 4 43.93 7.73 39.52
CA ALA A 4 42.78 7.22 38.79
C ALA A 4 41.47 7.46 39.54
N GLU A 5 40.34 7.37 38.82
CA GLU A 5 38.98 6.93 39.22
C GLU A 5 38.05 7.27 38.02
N ASN A 6 36.98 6.56 37.63
CA ASN A 6 36.13 5.62 38.35
C ASN A 6 35.34 4.73 37.35
N ASP A 7 34.98 3.55 37.83
CA ASP A 7 34.06 2.56 37.26
C ASP A 7 32.61 3.09 37.23
N THR A 8 31.78 2.65 36.27
CA THR A 8 30.40 2.20 36.52
C THR A 8 29.70 1.66 35.27
N SER A 9 29.41 0.36 35.35
CA SER A 9 28.37 -0.39 34.65
C SER A 9 26.97 0.26 34.66
N ASN A 10 26.27 0.32 33.52
CA ASN A 10 24.92 -0.28 33.33
C ASN A 10 24.29 0.00 31.94
N ARG A 11 23.83 -1.09 31.32
CA ARG A 11 22.51 -1.31 30.69
C ARG A 11 21.90 -0.33 29.68
N VAL A 12 21.83 -0.84 28.44
CA VAL A 12 20.68 -1.04 27.53
C VAL A 12 19.51 -0.04 27.47
N ASP A 13 19.07 0.16 26.22
CA ASP A 13 17.73 0.58 25.77
C ASP A 13 17.43 2.09 25.68
N GLU A 14 18.05 2.72 24.69
CA GLU A 14 17.42 3.85 23.98
C GLU A 14 16.51 3.28 22.88
N LEU A 15 15.23 3.66 22.89
CA LEU A 15 14.35 3.92 21.73
C LEU A 15 12.87 3.75 22.10
N ALA A 16 12.28 4.80 22.68
CA ALA A 16 10.86 5.07 22.52
C ALA A 16 10.56 6.55 22.80
N GLY A 17 10.12 7.28 21.76
CA GLY A 17 9.41 8.55 21.94
C GLY A 17 10.00 9.73 21.18
N VAL A 18 9.75 9.79 19.87
CA VAL A 18 9.68 11.09 19.19
C VAL A 18 8.30 11.21 18.58
N GLY A 19 7.46 12.02 19.25
CA GLY A 19 6.20 12.50 18.69
C GLY A 19 6.46 13.30 17.42
N MET A 20 5.78 12.94 16.34
CA MET A 20 5.90 13.59 15.04
C MET A 20 4.98 14.80 14.98
N ALA A 21 5.51 15.99 15.25
CA ALA A 21 4.84 17.24 14.90
C ALA A 21 5.09 17.54 13.41
N ARG A 22 4.02 17.73 12.65
CA ARG A 22 4.04 18.16 11.25
C ARG A 22 3.86 19.68 11.19
N ASP A 23 4.54 20.36 10.27
CA ASP A 23 4.20 21.75 9.97
C ASP A 23 2.86 21.84 9.22
N SER A 24 2.33 23.06 9.08
CA SER A 24 1.04 23.35 8.43
C SER A 24 1.02 23.02 6.93
N GLN A 25 2.12 22.51 6.38
CA GLN A 25 2.33 22.22 4.96
C GLN A 25 2.72 20.76 4.71
N GLY A 26 2.82 19.93 5.76
CA GLY A 26 3.03 18.48 5.66
C GLY A 26 4.48 18.04 5.39
N ASN A 27 5.46 18.93 5.50
CA ASN A 27 6.85 18.61 5.16
C ASN A 27 7.64 17.99 6.34
N ARG A 28 8.57 17.09 6.01
CA ARG A 28 9.48 16.45 6.97
C ARG A 28 10.78 17.26 7.05
N ALA A 29 11.01 17.96 8.15
CA ALA A 29 12.30 18.61 8.42
C ALA A 29 13.05 17.87 9.54
N VAL A 30 14.32 17.56 9.29
CA VAL A 30 15.28 17.12 10.33
C VAL A 30 15.74 18.39 11.05
N VAL A 31 15.41 18.54 12.33
CA VAL A 31 15.85 19.71 13.12
C VAL A 31 17.17 19.37 13.80
N GLY A 32 18.27 19.91 13.27
CA GLY A 32 19.59 19.89 13.89
C GLY A 32 20.33 21.20 13.61
N GLY A 33 20.45 22.03 14.65
CA GLY A 33 21.47 23.05 14.91
C GLY A 33 22.08 23.92 13.79
N ALA A 34 21.89 25.24 13.95
CA ALA A 34 22.76 26.36 13.54
C ALA A 34 22.98 26.64 12.04
N TYR A 35 22.36 27.74 11.58
CA TYR A 35 22.71 28.58 10.43
C TYR A 35 23.16 27.87 9.14
N GLY A 36 22.26 27.06 8.58
CA GLY A 36 22.33 26.63 7.18
C GLY A 36 21.25 27.32 6.36
N LYS A 37 21.64 28.03 5.31
CA LYS A 37 20.73 28.45 4.22
C LYS A 37 19.96 27.21 3.76
N VAL A 38 18.67 27.12 4.09
CA VAL A 38 17.79 26.08 3.56
C VAL A 38 17.73 26.26 2.04
N ALA A 39 18.50 25.45 1.33
CA ALA A 39 18.27 25.24 -0.08
C ALA A 39 16.91 24.54 -0.18
N SER A 40 15.88 25.30 -0.52
CA SER A 40 14.63 24.72 -1.01
C SER A 40 15.02 23.78 -2.14
N HIS A 41 14.82 22.48 -1.93
CA HIS A 41 14.80 21.56 -3.05
C HIS A 41 13.61 21.99 -3.89
N ALA A 42 13.86 22.78 -4.94
CA ALA A 42 12.90 22.99 -5.99
C ALA A 42 12.55 21.60 -6.53
N THR A 43 11.39 21.08 -6.14
CA THR A 43 10.79 19.92 -6.78
C THR A 43 10.48 20.35 -8.21
N THR A 44 11.42 20.05 -9.11
CA THR A 44 11.22 20.30 -10.53
C THR A 44 9.94 19.59 -10.96
N THR A 45 8.93 20.40 -11.28
CA THR A 45 7.63 19.93 -11.75
C THR A 45 7.81 19.26 -13.11
N ALA A 46 7.26 18.06 -13.27
CA ALA A 46 7.34 17.34 -14.54
C ALA A 46 6.44 18.02 -15.59
N LYS A 47 6.71 17.81 -16.89
CA LYS A 47 5.83 18.34 -17.94
C LYS A 47 4.52 17.56 -18.05
N TRP A 48 4.54 16.28 -17.71
CA TRP A 48 3.39 15.38 -17.76
C TRP A 48 3.44 14.33 -16.65
N THR A 49 2.29 14.03 -16.06
CA THR A 49 2.08 12.85 -15.24
C THR A 49 0.93 12.03 -15.83
N PHE A 50 1.22 10.79 -16.21
CA PHE A 50 0.23 9.80 -16.62
C PHE A 50 -0.21 9.00 -15.39
N LEU A 51 -1.52 8.94 -15.17
CA LEU A 51 -2.19 8.25 -14.08
C LEU A 51 -2.91 7.04 -14.67
N VAL A 52 -2.38 5.85 -14.45
CA VAL A 52 -2.95 4.60 -14.97
C VAL A 52 -3.64 3.87 -13.83
N TYR A 53 -4.96 3.86 -13.86
CA TYR A 53 -5.80 3.24 -12.84
C TYR A 53 -6.33 1.90 -13.37
N MET A 54 -5.79 0.79 -12.84
CA MET A 54 -6.00 -0.55 -13.36
C MET A 54 -6.85 -1.38 -12.40
N ALA A 55 -8.09 -1.66 -12.81
CA ALA A 55 -8.97 -2.60 -12.13
C ALA A 55 -8.67 -4.03 -12.60
N GLY A 56 -7.63 -4.62 -12.00
CA GLY A 56 -7.13 -5.95 -12.35
C GLY A 56 -7.72 -7.10 -11.51
N ASP A 57 -8.64 -6.82 -10.57
CA ASP A 57 -9.36 -7.85 -9.81
C ASP A 57 -10.42 -8.57 -10.67
N ASN A 58 -9.97 -9.19 -11.76
CA ASN A 58 -10.75 -9.99 -12.69
C ASN A 58 -9.80 -10.79 -13.62
N ASN A 59 -10.33 -11.36 -14.69
CA ASN A 59 -9.56 -12.17 -15.65
C ASN A 59 -8.53 -11.39 -16.47
N LEU A 60 -8.42 -10.06 -16.33
CA LEU A 60 -7.39 -9.24 -16.96
C LEU A 60 -6.13 -9.09 -16.11
N ASP A 61 -6.03 -9.65 -14.90
CA ASP A 61 -4.86 -9.51 -14.02
C ASP A 61 -3.52 -9.80 -14.74
N GLY A 62 -3.45 -10.88 -15.51
CA GLY A 62 -2.24 -11.20 -16.29
C GLY A 62 -1.94 -10.20 -17.41
N ALA A 63 -2.96 -9.54 -17.96
CA ALA A 63 -2.78 -8.44 -18.92
C ALA A 63 -2.24 -7.18 -18.23
N ALA A 64 -2.70 -6.88 -17.01
CA ALA A 64 -2.21 -5.74 -16.26
C ALA A 64 -0.69 -5.83 -16.00
N LEU A 65 -0.18 -7.02 -15.68
CA LEU A 65 1.26 -7.24 -15.50
C LEU A 65 2.06 -7.02 -16.79
N ARG A 66 1.54 -7.47 -17.94
CA ARG A 66 2.20 -7.26 -19.24
C ARG A 66 2.22 -5.78 -19.62
N ASP A 67 1.12 -5.07 -19.40
CA ASP A 67 1.05 -3.63 -19.69
C ASP A 67 2.01 -2.83 -18.79
N ILE A 68 2.21 -3.24 -17.54
CA ILE A 68 3.25 -2.66 -16.66
C ILE A 68 4.66 -2.92 -17.21
N GLU A 69 4.94 -4.12 -17.72
CA GLU A 69 6.23 -4.42 -18.37
C GLU A 69 6.44 -3.59 -19.65
N GLU A 70 5.39 -3.36 -20.43
CA GLU A 70 5.43 -2.50 -21.61
C GLU A 70 5.67 -1.03 -21.24
N MET A 71 4.98 -0.51 -20.22
CA MET A 71 5.24 0.83 -19.68
C MET A 71 6.68 0.95 -19.17
N ALA A 72 7.24 -0.10 -18.57
CA ALA A 72 8.63 -0.12 -18.12
C ALA A 72 9.66 -0.11 -19.25
N ARG A 73 9.29 -0.38 -20.50
CA ARG A 73 10.19 -0.18 -21.66
C ARG A 73 10.43 1.30 -21.95
N ALA A 74 9.45 2.16 -21.66
CA ALA A 74 9.59 3.62 -21.77
C ALA A 74 10.03 4.25 -20.44
N GLY A 75 9.30 3.97 -19.35
CA GLY A 75 9.60 4.44 -18.00
C GLY A 75 9.38 5.94 -17.78
N SER A 76 9.37 6.32 -16.49
CA SER A 76 9.36 7.70 -16.04
C SER A 76 10.73 8.35 -16.23
N THR A 77 10.73 9.65 -16.52
CA THR A 77 11.91 10.50 -16.66
C THR A 77 11.81 11.70 -15.71
N LYS A 78 12.68 12.71 -15.87
CA LYS A 78 12.55 13.99 -15.18
C LYS A 78 11.38 14.84 -15.68
N ASP A 79 10.96 14.64 -16.94
CA ASP A 79 9.92 15.45 -17.59
C ASP A 79 8.57 14.71 -17.63
N VAL A 80 8.55 13.40 -17.37
CA VAL A 80 7.35 12.55 -17.45
C VAL A 80 7.30 11.59 -16.27
N ASN A 81 6.18 11.54 -15.55
CA ASN A 81 5.89 10.46 -14.60
C ASN A 81 4.86 9.48 -15.19
N ILE A 82 5.08 8.19 -14.97
CA ILE A 82 4.11 7.12 -15.22
C ILE A 82 3.78 6.51 -13.87
N LEU A 83 2.58 6.81 -13.37
CA LEU A 83 2.09 6.35 -12.08
C LEU A 83 0.98 5.34 -12.31
N VAL A 84 1.06 4.21 -11.62
CA VAL A 84 0.09 3.12 -11.76
C VAL A 84 -0.51 2.83 -10.41
N GLN A 85 -1.83 2.67 -10.33
CA GLN A 85 -2.48 1.92 -9.26
C GLN A 85 -3.08 0.66 -9.85
N LEU A 86 -2.70 -0.50 -9.32
CA LEU A 86 -3.19 -1.80 -9.76
C LEU A 86 -3.76 -2.56 -8.56
N ASP A 87 -5.00 -2.98 -8.68
CA ASP A 87 -5.65 -3.93 -7.78
C ASP A 87 -5.74 -5.31 -8.44
N ARG A 88 -5.31 -6.37 -7.75
CA ARG A 88 -5.07 -7.70 -8.35
C ARG A 88 -5.92 -8.79 -7.72
N ILE A 89 -6.47 -9.67 -8.56
CA ILE A 89 -7.20 -10.87 -8.10
C ILE A 89 -6.28 -11.92 -7.48
N GLU A 90 -5.05 -12.03 -7.97
CA GLU A 90 -4.11 -13.11 -7.60
C GLU A 90 -3.71 -13.04 -6.12
N ASP A 91 -3.52 -11.84 -5.59
CA ASP A 91 -3.06 -11.61 -4.21
C ASP A 91 -3.99 -10.72 -3.38
N ASN A 92 -5.08 -10.19 -3.95
CA ASN A 92 -6.04 -9.30 -3.28
C ASN A 92 -5.35 -8.10 -2.62
N LEU A 93 -4.35 -7.54 -3.33
CA LEU A 93 -3.63 -6.35 -2.90
C LEU A 93 -3.72 -5.28 -3.97
N THR A 94 -3.99 -4.06 -3.51
CA THR A 94 -3.83 -2.86 -4.32
C THR A 94 -2.45 -2.27 -4.10
N ARG A 95 -1.77 -1.90 -5.18
CA ARG A 95 -0.40 -1.35 -5.16
C ARG A 95 -0.30 -0.10 -6.00
N ARG A 96 0.57 0.82 -5.57
CA ARG A 96 0.96 2.01 -6.33
C ARG A 96 2.40 1.93 -6.77
N PHE A 97 2.67 2.41 -7.98
CA PHE A 97 3.98 2.34 -8.61
C PHE A 97 4.34 3.68 -9.24
N ARG A 98 5.64 3.96 -9.33
CA ARG A 98 6.20 4.89 -10.31
C ARG A 98 7.09 4.10 -11.26
N ILE A 99 6.59 3.84 -12.46
CA ILE A 99 7.24 2.93 -13.39
C ILE A 99 8.52 3.57 -13.92
N THR A 100 9.65 2.90 -13.76
CA THR A 100 10.98 3.32 -14.24
C THR A 100 11.40 2.50 -15.46
N GLN A 101 12.34 3.01 -16.26
CA GLN A 101 12.82 2.30 -17.43
C GLN A 101 13.59 1.03 -17.00
N GLY A 102 13.19 -0.15 -17.47
CA GLY A 102 13.72 -1.44 -17.03
C GLY A 102 13.24 -1.90 -15.63
N GLY A 103 12.29 -1.16 -15.06
CA GLY A 103 11.61 -1.42 -13.81
C GLY A 103 10.49 -2.44 -13.93
N GLY A 104 9.28 -2.04 -13.56
CA GLY A 104 8.04 -2.83 -13.62
C GLY A 104 7.55 -3.30 -12.26
N PHE A 105 6.57 -4.21 -12.27
CA PHE A 105 5.79 -4.63 -11.08
C PHE A 105 6.65 -5.02 -9.87
N LYS A 106 7.75 -5.74 -10.09
CA LYS A 106 8.60 -6.23 -9.00
C LYS A 106 9.52 -5.16 -8.40
N LYS A 107 9.87 -4.12 -9.16
CA LYS A 107 10.93 -3.17 -8.80
C LYS A 107 10.41 -1.80 -8.38
N ASP A 108 9.27 -1.39 -8.94
CA ASP A 108 8.78 0.00 -8.85
C ASP A 108 7.63 0.21 -7.86
N CYS A 109 7.33 -0.80 -7.03
CA CYS A 109 6.25 -0.72 -6.04
C CYS A 109 6.62 0.28 -4.95
N LEU A 110 5.79 1.31 -4.79
CA LEU A 110 5.96 2.37 -3.78
C LEU A 110 5.15 2.06 -2.52
N GLU A 111 3.90 1.66 -2.71
CA GLU A 111 2.95 1.40 -1.64
C GLU A 111 2.17 0.12 -1.97
N SER A 112 1.90 -0.69 -0.95
CA SER A 112 1.00 -1.84 -1.03
C SER A 112 0.04 -1.76 0.14
N PHE A 113 -1.25 -1.92 -0.15
CA PHE A 113 -2.32 -1.97 0.84
C PHE A 113 -3.31 -3.07 0.49
N GLY A 114 -4.28 -3.29 1.38
CA GLY A 114 -5.28 -4.33 1.18
C GLY A 114 -6.14 -4.12 -0.07
N ASP A 115 -6.88 -5.15 -0.42
CA ASP A 115 -7.95 -5.16 -1.43
C ASP A 115 -8.81 -3.88 -1.39
N THR A 116 -9.05 -3.28 -2.55
CA THR A 116 -9.90 -2.09 -2.69
C THR A 116 -10.97 -2.29 -3.74
N ASN A 117 -12.15 -1.69 -3.53
CA ASN A 117 -13.15 -1.65 -4.58
C ASN A 117 -12.76 -0.60 -5.62
N THR A 118 -12.15 -1.02 -6.72
CA THR A 118 -11.75 -0.10 -7.81
C THR A 118 -12.93 0.55 -8.57
N GLY A 119 -14.16 0.07 -8.35
CA GLY A 119 -15.39 0.73 -8.81
C GLY A 119 -15.89 1.84 -7.88
N ASP A 120 -15.32 1.98 -6.69
CA ASP A 120 -15.66 3.07 -5.77
C ASP A 120 -14.96 4.37 -6.21
N PRO A 121 -15.71 5.44 -6.54
CA PRO A 121 -15.12 6.71 -6.95
C PRO A 121 -14.19 7.32 -5.89
N GLN A 122 -14.36 6.99 -4.61
CA GLN A 122 -13.48 7.46 -3.54
C GLN A 122 -12.06 6.92 -3.70
N ILE A 123 -11.90 5.64 -4.10
CA ILE A 123 -10.58 5.02 -4.30
C ILE A 123 -9.85 5.67 -5.49
N LEU A 124 -10.59 5.99 -6.56
CA LEU A 124 -10.04 6.73 -7.70
C LEU A 124 -9.61 8.15 -7.28
N TYR A 125 -10.45 8.86 -6.53
CA TYR A 125 -10.12 10.18 -6.01
C TYR A 125 -8.84 10.17 -5.17
N GLU A 126 -8.70 9.19 -4.27
CA GLU A 126 -7.52 9.05 -3.42
C GLU A 126 -6.24 8.78 -4.21
N PHE A 127 -6.32 7.99 -5.29
CA PHE A 127 -5.19 7.78 -6.19
C PHE A 127 -4.78 9.07 -6.90
N VAL A 128 -5.74 9.79 -7.48
CA VAL A 128 -5.48 11.05 -8.18
C VAL A 128 -4.90 12.08 -7.21
N LYS A 129 -5.49 12.22 -6.03
CA LYS A 129 -4.99 13.15 -5.00
C LYS A 129 -3.56 12.80 -4.59
N TRP A 130 -3.28 11.53 -4.30
CA TRP A 130 -1.93 11.07 -3.97
C TRP A 130 -0.93 11.42 -5.08
N ALA A 131 -1.30 11.24 -6.35
CA ALA A 131 -0.42 11.56 -7.46
C ALA A 131 -0.17 13.07 -7.62
N LEU A 132 -1.19 13.90 -7.44
CA LEU A 132 -1.06 15.36 -7.46
C LEU A 132 -0.12 15.85 -6.36
N ASP A 133 -0.26 15.30 -5.14
CA ASP A 133 0.54 15.70 -3.98
C ASP A 133 2.02 15.26 -4.12
N ASN A 134 2.29 14.06 -4.65
CA ASN A 134 3.63 13.46 -4.63
C ASN A 134 4.43 13.66 -5.92
N TYR A 135 3.75 13.87 -7.06
CA TYR A 135 4.37 13.94 -8.39
C TYR A 135 3.77 15.09 -9.21
N PRO A 136 4.03 16.35 -8.78
CA PRO A 136 3.50 17.52 -9.45
C PRO A 136 3.96 17.60 -10.91
N ALA A 137 3.03 17.94 -11.80
CA ALA A 137 3.28 18.15 -13.22
C ALA A 137 2.42 19.29 -13.79
N ASP A 138 2.87 19.86 -14.91
CA ASP A 138 2.11 20.89 -15.63
C ASP A 138 0.80 20.34 -16.22
N ARG A 139 0.79 19.05 -16.58
CA ARG A 139 -0.34 18.37 -17.23
C ARG A 139 -0.50 16.96 -16.71
N TYR A 140 -1.75 16.50 -16.71
CA TYR A 140 -2.14 15.18 -16.27
C TYR A 140 -2.97 14.47 -17.33
N ALA A 141 -2.73 13.18 -17.48
CA ALA A 141 -3.58 12.29 -18.26
C ALA A 141 -4.05 11.14 -17.36
N LEU A 142 -5.36 10.93 -17.27
CA LEU A 142 -5.96 9.82 -16.54
C LEU A 142 -6.37 8.72 -17.53
N ILE A 143 -5.91 7.50 -17.27
CA ILE A 143 -6.17 6.30 -18.04
C ILE A 143 -6.92 5.33 -17.14
N LEU A 144 -8.17 5.06 -17.48
CA LEU A 144 -8.99 4.06 -16.81
C LEU A 144 -8.86 2.75 -17.57
N TRP A 145 -8.28 1.75 -16.91
CA TRP A 145 -7.95 0.46 -17.52
C TRP A 145 -8.80 -0.64 -16.88
N ASN A 146 -9.65 -1.27 -17.69
CA ASN A 146 -10.42 -2.46 -17.37
C ASN A 146 -11.13 -2.96 -18.65
N HIS A 147 -11.98 -3.97 -18.53
CA HIS A 147 -13.10 -4.21 -19.45
C HIS A 147 -13.93 -2.94 -19.63
N GLY A 148 -14.48 -2.75 -20.84
CA GLY A 148 -15.35 -1.63 -21.16
C GLY A 148 -16.64 -2.10 -21.82
N SER A 149 -17.77 -1.62 -21.30
CA SER A 149 -19.09 -1.71 -21.93
C SER A 149 -19.61 -0.34 -22.36
N GLY A 150 -18.72 0.65 -22.55
CA GLY A 150 -19.11 2.00 -22.93
C GLY A 150 -20.13 2.65 -21.99
N TRP A 151 -20.97 3.51 -22.55
CA TRP A 151 -21.96 4.33 -21.84
C TRP A 151 -23.37 3.70 -21.83
N TRP A 152 -23.51 2.50 -22.38
CA TRP A 152 -24.77 1.78 -22.39
C TRP A 152 -24.93 0.98 -21.09
N GLU A 153 -25.79 1.48 -20.20
CA GLU A 153 -26.37 0.65 -19.17
C GLU A 153 -27.71 0.11 -19.70
N ASP A 154 -27.79 -1.19 -19.98
CA ASP A 154 -29.09 -1.84 -19.96
C ASP A 154 -29.68 -1.57 -18.56
N ALA A 155 -30.95 -1.16 -18.48
CA ALA A 155 -31.62 -0.89 -17.19
C ALA A 155 -31.54 -2.06 -16.19
N LYS A 156 -31.18 -3.27 -16.66
CA LYS A 156 -30.89 -4.47 -15.85
C LYS A 156 -29.59 -4.37 -15.05
N SER A 157 -28.58 -3.63 -15.50
CA SER A 157 -27.28 -3.46 -14.81
C SER A 157 -27.42 -2.72 -13.48
N ARG A 158 -28.35 -1.75 -13.42
CA ARG A 158 -28.65 -0.96 -12.21
C ARG A 158 -29.48 -1.73 -11.17
N ALA A 159 -30.18 -2.78 -11.59
CA ALA A 159 -31.02 -3.59 -10.72
C ALA A 159 -30.26 -4.70 -9.99
N ALA A 160 -29.02 -4.98 -10.40
CA ALA A 160 -28.09 -5.77 -9.61
C ALA A 160 -27.52 -4.88 -8.50
N GLY A 161 -28.25 -4.78 -7.38
CA GLY A 161 -27.67 -4.26 -6.14
C GLY A 161 -26.38 -5.02 -5.78
N PRO A 162 -25.56 -4.50 -4.84
CA PRO A 162 -24.27 -5.12 -4.51
C PRO A 162 -24.49 -6.61 -4.27
N ALA A 163 -23.87 -7.45 -5.12
CA ALA A 163 -23.97 -8.88 -4.98
C ALA A 163 -23.60 -9.20 -3.54
N ALA A 164 -24.56 -9.71 -2.76
CA ALA A 164 -24.32 -10.12 -1.40
C ALA A 164 -23.09 -11.04 -1.41
N LYS A 165 -22.01 -10.63 -0.74
CA LYS A 165 -20.80 -11.45 -0.61
C LYS A 165 -21.27 -12.84 -0.18
N LYS A 166 -21.02 -13.86 -1.01
CA LYS A 166 -21.32 -15.25 -0.66
C LYS A 166 -20.74 -15.50 0.74
N PRO A 167 -21.52 -16.05 1.69
CA PRO A 167 -21.00 -16.29 3.03
C PRO A 167 -19.76 -17.18 2.89
N ARG A 168 -18.64 -16.68 3.44
CA ARG A 168 -17.40 -17.44 3.53
C ARG A 168 -17.73 -18.81 4.12
N ARG A 169 -17.39 -19.88 3.40
CA ARG A 169 -17.53 -21.25 3.92
C ARG A 169 -16.79 -21.28 5.25
N ARG A 170 -17.51 -21.56 6.34
CA ARG A 170 -16.89 -21.76 7.66
C ARG A 170 -15.78 -22.80 7.47
N PRO A 171 -14.58 -22.60 8.03
CA PRO A 171 -13.60 -23.67 8.12
C PRO A 171 -14.32 -24.89 8.72
N ARG A 172 -14.21 -26.04 8.07
CA ARG A 172 -14.68 -27.30 8.67
C ARG A 172 -14.04 -27.39 10.06
N PRO A 173 -14.80 -27.76 11.12
CA PRO A 173 -14.20 -27.99 12.42
C PRO A 173 -12.99 -28.90 12.22
N LEU A 174 -11.84 -28.49 12.75
CA LEU A 174 -10.66 -29.35 12.75
C LEU A 174 -11.08 -30.67 13.38
N ASP A 175 -10.98 -31.74 12.61
CA ASP A 175 -11.18 -33.09 13.10
C ASP A 175 -10.19 -33.31 14.23
N ARG A 176 -10.74 -33.45 15.44
CA ARG A 176 -9.97 -33.57 16.68
C ARG A 176 -9.12 -34.86 16.70
N GLN A 177 -9.31 -35.76 15.74
CA GLN A 177 -8.55 -37.00 15.58
C GLN A 177 -7.24 -36.87 14.78
N LYS A 178 -6.86 -35.67 14.31
CA LYS A 178 -5.57 -35.44 13.61
C LYS A 178 -4.71 -34.32 14.21
N LEU A 179 -4.62 -34.23 15.53
CA LEU A 179 -3.63 -33.36 16.20
C LEU A 179 -2.36 -34.15 16.57
N PRO A 180 -1.15 -33.63 16.28
CA PRO A 180 0.09 -34.21 16.80
C PRO A 180 0.16 -34.08 18.35
N PRO A 181 0.80 -35.04 19.04
CA PRO A 181 0.63 -35.27 20.48
C PRO A 181 1.46 -34.33 21.37
N LEU A 182 1.24 -33.01 21.26
CA LEU A 182 1.88 -32.03 22.16
C LEU A 182 0.91 -31.02 22.82
N LEU A 183 -0.40 -31.28 22.80
CA LEU A 183 -1.41 -30.41 23.44
C LEU A 183 -2.42 -31.15 24.34
N GLN A 184 -2.03 -32.28 24.94
CA GLN A 184 -2.92 -33.06 25.83
C GLN A 184 -2.48 -33.10 27.31
N ARG A 185 -1.71 -32.12 27.79
CA ARG A 185 -1.48 -31.95 29.22
C ARG A 185 -1.86 -30.57 29.65
N GLU A 186 -3.04 -30.47 30.26
CA GLU A 186 -3.23 -30.01 31.65
C GLU A 186 -4.73 -29.89 31.95
N ARG A 187 -5.07 -29.97 33.24
CA ARG A 187 -6.41 -29.99 33.87
C ARG A 187 -6.95 -31.39 34.18
N ARG A 188 -6.13 -32.23 34.83
CA ARG A 188 -6.61 -32.98 35.99
C ARG A 188 -6.16 -32.20 37.21
N ASP A 189 -7.12 -31.70 37.97
CA ASP A 189 -7.15 -31.79 39.43
C ASP A 189 -8.54 -31.33 39.86
N GLY A 190 -9.31 -32.30 40.35
CA GLY A 190 -10.61 -32.06 40.94
C GLY A 190 -10.48 -31.78 42.44
N HIS A 191 -11.47 -31.08 42.98
CA HIS A 191 -11.98 -31.32 44.34
C HIS A 191 -13.46 -30.93 44.42
N PRO A 192 -14.33 -31.74 45.05
CA PRO A 192 -15.77 -31.46 45.14
C PRO A 192 -16.21 -30.82 46.48
N VAL A 193 -17.20 -29.92 46.34
CA VAL A 193 -18.44 -29.69 47.13
C VAL A 193 -18.41 -29.66 48.67
N ARG A 194 -19.03 -28.61 49.26
CA ARG A 194 -20.15 -28.62 50.26
C ARG A 194 -20.36 -27.22 50.90
N PRO A 195 -21.48 -27.01 51.60
CA PRO A 195 -22.89 -26.98 51.18
C PRO A 195 -23.38 -25.56 50.85
#